data_AF-A0A1F2UA31-F1
#
_entry.id   AF-A0A1F2UA31-F1
#
_cell.length_a   1.000
_cell.length_b   1.000
_cell.length_c   1.000
_cell.angle_alpha   90.00
_cell.angle_beta   90.00
_cell.angle_gamma   90.00
#
_symmetry.space_group_name_H-M   'P 1'
#
loop_
_entity.id
_entity.type
_entity.pdbx_description
1 polymer ?
#
loop_
_entity_poly.entity_id
_entity_poly.type
_entity_poly.pdbx_seq_one_letter_code
_entity_poly.pdbx_strand_id
1 'polypeptide(L)' 'MPIDGIELYCDACGEFGHSFTRTDRNGFYRFTHVFNGPTIVFLSRAGYLNVRKDVIVNGDTRFDITLDPLP' A
#
# COMPACT_ATOMS: atom_id res chain seq x y z
N MET A 1 -8.51 -11.13 -8.25
CA MET A 1 -8.27 -12.08 -7.13
C MET A 1 -7.43 -11.37 -6.09
N PRO A 2 -7.61 -11.66 -4.79
CA PRO A 2 -6.68 -11.18 -3.77
C PRO A 2 -5.28 -11.74 -3.98
N ILE A 3 -4.26 -10.97 -3.60
CA ILE A 3 -2.87 -11.26 -3.91
C ILE A 3 -2.07 -11.22 -2.60
N ASP A 4 -1.51 -12.37 -2.20
CA ASP A 4 -0.70 -12.52 -0.97
C ASP A 4 0.73 -12.01 -1.14
N GLY A 5 1.32 -11.43 -0.10
CA GLY A 5 2.74 -11.08 -0.06
C GLY A 5 3.18 -9.97 -1.02
N ILE A 6 2.29 -9.08 -1.46
CA ILE A 6 2.71 -7.83 -2.13
C ILE A 6 3.42 -6.97 -1.08
N GLU A 7 4.56 -6.38 -1.42
CA GLU A 7 5.21 -5.40 -0.57
C GLU A 7 4.63 -4.00 -0.85
N LEU A 8 4.21 -3.33 0.22
CA LEU A 8 3.71 -1.96 0.18
C LEU A 8 4.62 -1.07 1.00
N TYR A 9 4.98 0.08 0.44
CA TYR A 9 5.62 1.19 1.12
C TYR A 9 4.65 2.36 1.22
N CYS A 10 4.61 3.04 2.37
CA CYS A 10 3.87 4.27 2.56
C CYS A 10 4.79 5.37 3.11
N ASP A 11 4.79 6.51 2.43
CA ASP A 11 5.70 7.64 2.66
C ASP A 11 5.29 8.58 3.81
N ALA A 12 4.11 8.37 4.42
CA ALA A 12 3.65 9.14 5.59
C ALA A 12 2.96 8.23 6.61
N CYS A 13 3.45 7.01 6.75
CA CYS A 13 2.94 6.00 7.69
C CYS A 13 4.02 5.58 8.69
N GLY A 14 3.65 5.06 9.84
CA GLY A 14 4.59 4.57 10.85
C GLY A 14 5.22 5.67 11.69
N GLU A 15 5.95 5.26 12.73
CA GLU A 15 6.52 6.16 13.74
C GLU A 15 7.55 7.16 13.18
N PHE A 16 8.28 6.76 12.13
CA PHE A 16 9.38 7.55 11.55
C PHE A 16 9.00 8.27 10.26
N GLY A 17 7.70 8.40 9.98
CA GLY A 17 7.22 9.05 8.75
C GLY A 17 7.29 8.17 7.51
N HIS A 18 7.74 6.92 7.58
CA HIS A 18 7.57 5.94 6.51
C HIS A 18 7.47 4.53 7.08
N SER A 19 6.82 3.63 6.35
CA SER A 19 6.62 2.25 6.79
C SER A 19 6.42 1.29 5.64
N PHE A 20 6.66 0.01 5.91
CA PHE A 20 6.42 -1.09 4.99
C PHE A 20 5.43 -2.09 5.60
N THR A 21 4.60 -2.70 4.77
CA THR A 21 3.77 -3.85 5.15
C THR A 21 3.68 -4.83 3.98
N ARG A 22 3.10 -6.00 4.24
CA ARG A 22 2.73 -6.95 3.19
C ARG A 22 1.24 -7.25 3.21
N THR A 23 0.68 -7.60 2.04
CA THR A 23 -0.67 -8.18 2.00
C THR A 23 -0.68 -9.57 2.60
N ASP A 24 -1.79 -9.94 3.23
CA ASP A 24 -2.05 -11.30 3.70
C ASP A 24 -2.65 -12.19 2.58
N ARG A 25 -2.93 -13.46 2.92
CA ARG A 25 -3.54 -14.44 2.00
C ARG A 25 -4.90 -14.02 1.42
N ASN A 26 -5.57 -13.06 2.06
CA ASN A 26 -6.85 -12.51 1.62
C ASN A 26 -6.67 -11.16 0.90
N GLY A 27 -5.43 -10.75 0.63
CA GLY A 27 -5.09 -9.50 -0.04
C GLY A 27 -5.20 -8.25 0.85
N PHE A 28 -5.40 -8.40 2.15
CA PHE A 28 -5.52 -7.25 3.06
C PHE A 28 -4.16 -6.76 3.53
N TYR A 29 -4.01 -5.44 3.65
CA TYR A 29 -2.86 -4.77 4.24
C TYR A 29 -3.34 -3.71 5.23
N ARG A 30 -2.47 -3.30 6.16
CA ARG A 30 -2.77 -2.21 7.10
C ARG A 30 -1.52 -1.43 7.44
N PHE A 31 -1.60 -0.10 7.33
CA PHE A 31 -0.66 0.82 7.94
C PHE A 31 -1.26 1.38 9.23
N THR A 32 -0.40 1.68 10.21
CA THR A 32 -0.77 2.35 11.46
C THR A 32 0.13 3.57 11.64
N HIS A 33 -0.25 4.48 12.55
CA HIS A 33 0.47 5.75 12.76
C HIS A 33 0.58 6.54 11.44
N VAL A 34 -0.54 6.72 10.75
CA VAL A 34 -0.60 7.40 9.45
C VAL A 34 -0.96 8.86 9.68
N PHE A 35 -0.19 9.77 9.11
CA PHE A 35 -0.47 11.20 9.19
C PHE A 35 -1.63 11.56 8.25
N ASN A 36 -2.53 12.43 8.71
CA ASN A 36 -3.57 13.00 7.83
C ASN A 36 -2.92 13.88 6.75
N GLY A 37 -3.49 13.86 5.54
CA GLY A 37 -3.00 14.62 4.39
C GLY A 37 -2.63 13.75 3.19
N PRO A 38 -1.99 14.34 2.16
CA PRO A 38 -1.53 13.59 1.00
C PRO A 38 -0.37 12.67 1.36
N THR A 39 -0.42 11.43 0.89
CA THR A 39 0.67 10.45 0.98
C THR A 39 0.74 9.63 -0.30
N ILE A 40 1.88 8.99 -0.51
CA ILE A 40 2.11 8.08 -1.63
C ILE A 40 2.24 6.66 -1.08
N VAL A 41 1.50 5.73 -1.68
CA VAL A 41 1.67 4.30 -1.46
C VAL A 41 2.29 3.68 -2.70
N PHE A 42 3.40 2.98 -2.53
CA PHE A 42 4.09 2.24 -3.58
C PHE A 42 3.91 0.75 -3.36
N LEU A 43 3.70 0.02 -4.45
CA LEU A 43 3.51 -1.43 -4.43
C LEU A 43 4.47 -2.08 -5.42
N SER A 44 5.09 -3.16 -4.99
CA SER A 44 5.93 -3.97 -5.86
C SER A 44 5.75 -5.46 -5.56
N ARG A 45 5.78 -6.25 -6.63
CA ARG A 45 5.85 -7.71 -6.58
C ARG A 45 6.39 -8.23 -7.91
N ALA A 46 7.30 -9.19 -7.86
CA ALA A 46 7.79 -9.85 -9.07
C ALA A 46 6.62 -10.44 -9.89
N GLY A 47 6.65 -10.23 -11.20
CA GLY A 47 5.59 -10.64 -12.12
C GLY A 47 4.46 -9.63 -12.31
N TYR A 48 4.51 -8.45 -11.67
CA TYR A 48 3.51 -7.39 -11.80
C TYR A 48 4.16 -6.05 -12.14
N LEU A 49 3.37 -5.15 -12.73
CA LEU A 49 3.74 -3.74 -12.89
C LEU A 49 3.79 -3.06 -11.53
N ASN A 50 4.82 -2.24 -11.31
CA ASN A 50 4.92 -1.40 -10.11
C ASN A 50 3.83 -0.33 -10.12
N VAL A 51 3.23 -0.09 -8.96
CA VAL A 51 2.15 0.90 -8.79
C VAL A 51 2.61 2.00 -7.85
N ARG A 52 2.35 3.25 -8.26
CA ARG A 52 2.41 4.46 -7.43
C ARG A 52 0.99 4.98 -7.26
N LYS A 53 0.49 5.06 -6.03
CA LYS A 53 -0.86 5.52 -5.71
C LYS A 53 -0.79 6.76 -4.81
N ASP A 54 -1.30 7.88 -5.32
CA ASP A 54 -1.54 9.09 -4.51
C ASP A 54 -2.83 8.90 -3.69
N VAL A 55 -2.78 9.16 -2.38
CA VAL A 55 -3.86 8.95 -1.41
C VAL A 55 -4.00 10.19 -0.53
N ILE A 56 -5.24 10.59 -0.24
CA ILE A 56 -5.54 11.59 0.80
C ILE A 56 -6.06 10.85 2.03
N VAL A 57 -5.30 10.91 3.13
CA VAL A 57 -5.69 10.32 4.41
C VAL A 57 -6.46 11.35 5.22
N ASN A 58 -7.67 10.99 5.66
CA ASN A 58 -8.49 11.80 6.55
C ASN A 58 -9.20 10.89 7.57
N GLY A 59 -8.47 10.51 8.61
CA GLY A 59 -8.90 9.47 9.54
C GLY A 59 -8.72 8.06 8.97
N ASP A 60 -9.56 7.11 9.41
CA ASP A 60 -9.50 5.74 8.91
C ASP A 60 -9.90 5.70 7.43
N THR A 61 -8.94 5.31 6.59
CA THR A 61 -9.04 5.41 5.13
C THR A 61 -8.84 4.03 4.53
N ARG A 62 -9.82 3.56 3.76
CA ARG A 62 -9.79 2.24 3.11
C ARG A 62 -9.97 2.36 1.62
N PHE A 63 -9.16 1.63 0.87
CA PHE A 63 -9.24 1.53 -0.59
C PHE A 63 -8.57 0.23 -1.05
N ASP A 64 -8.92 -0.18 -2.26
CA ASP A 64 -8.31 -1.32 -2.94
C ASP A 64 -7.36 -0.83 -4.04
N ILE A 65 -6.38 -1.66 -4.39
CA ILE A 65 -5.42 -1.42 -5.47
C ILE A 65 -5.32 -2.68 -6.32
N THR A 66 -5.48 -2.52 -7.64
CA THR A 66 -5.28 -3.59 -8.62
C THR A 66 -3.86 -3.54 -9.15
N LEU A 67 -3.21 -4.71 -9.26
CA LEU A 67 -1.92 -4.84 -9.94
C LEU A 67 -2.13 -5.60 -11.25
N ASP A 68 -1.56 -5.07 -12.31
CA ASP A 68 -1.53 -5.71 -13.62
C ASP A 68 -0.29 -6.60 -13.73
N PRO A 69 -0.42 -7.85 -14.22
CA PRO A 69 0.72 -8.71 -14.46
C PRO A 69 1.62 -8.14 -15.56
N LEU A 70 2.91 -8.45 -15.50
CA LEU A 70 3.82 -8.18 -16.61
C LEU A 70 3.44 -9.04 -17.83
N PRO A 71 3.70 -8.54 -19.06
CA PRO A 71 3.47 -9.31 -20.29
C PRO A 71 4.23 -10.64 -20.35
#